data_AF-A0A839LBP6-F1
#
_entry.id   AF-A0A839LBP6-F1
#
_cell.length_a   1.000
_cell.length_b   1.000
_cell.length_c   1.000
_cell.angle_alpha   90.00
_cell.angle_beta   90.00
_cell.angle_gamma   90.00
#
_symmetry.space_group_name_H-M   'P 1'
#
loop_
_entity.id
_entity.type
_entity.pdbx_description
1 polymer ?
#
loop_
_entity_poly.entity_id
_entity_poly.type
_entity_poly.pdbx_seq_one_letter_code
_entity_poly.pdbx_strand_id
1 'polypeptide(L)'
;MRSSIHIVDVDRTETWTRYRKGLCDSCAANCCTMPVEARLADLVRLGLVDAFEAEHEAPKHIAKRLAKAGVIEHFSFKHEIFQLARRAGGDCQFLDAQSRRCTVYERRPDICRKHPQVGPRPGHCPYGARREPASRD
;
A
#
# COMPACT_ATOMS: atom_id res chain seq x y z
N MET A 1 -22.77 24.28 -10.62
CA MET A 1 -22.77 23.38 -9.44
C MET A 1 -21.48 23.60 -8.69
N ARG A 2 -21.54 24.03 -7.42
CA ARG A 2 -20.35 24.12 -6.57
C ARG A 2 -19.85 22.71 -6.34
N SER A 3 -18.76 22.33 -7.00
CA SER A 3 -18.05 21.10 -6.65
C SER A 3 -17.55 21.31 -5.24
N SER A 4 -18.21 20.73 -4.24
CA SER A 4 -17.65 20.64 -2.90
C SER A 4 -16.34 19.90 -3.05
N ILE A 5 -15.23 20.61 -2.89
CA ILE A 5 -13.91 19.99 -2.88
C ILE A 5 -13.88 19.14 -1.61
N HIS A 6 -14.29 17.88 -1.73
CA HIS A 6 -14.11 16.90 -0.69
C HIS A 6 -12.63 16.56 -0.63
N ILE A 7 -11.92 17.25 0.27
CA ILE A 7 -10.52 16.95 0.58
C ILE A 7 -10.54 15.66 1.41
N VAL A 8 -9.91 14.61 0.87
CA VAL A 8 -9.69 13.36 1.58
C VAL A 8 -8.32 13.39 2.22
N ASP A 9 -8.28 13.10 3.51
CA ASP A 9 -7.07 12.98 4.31
C ASP A 9 -6.88 11.49 4.66
N VAL A 10 -5.74 10.93 4.28
CA VAL A 10 -5.44 9.49 4.44
C VAL A 10 -5.37 9.08 5.91
N ASP A 11 -4.99 10.00 6.80
CA ASP A 11 -4.82 9.73 8.23
C ASP A 11 -6.11 9.99 9.03
N ARG A 12 -7.09 10.67 8.42
CA ARG A 12 -8.39 10.99 9.03
C ARG A 12 -9.51 10.19 8.40
N THR A 13 -9.74 9.00 8.95
CA THR A 13 -10.67 8.02 8.38
C THR A 13 -12.09 8.57 8.19
N GLU A 14 -12.53 9.53 8.99
CA GLU A 14 -13.85 10.19 8.86
C GLU A 14 -14.02 10.92 7.52
N THR A 15 -12.93 11.37 6.90
CA THR A 15 -12.92 12.04 5.59
C THR A 15 -13.00 11.08 4.41
N TRP A 16 -12.85 9.77 4.65
CA TRP A 16 -12.83 8.77 3.58
C TRP A 16 -14.18 8.63 2.91
N THR A 17 -14.14 8.39 1.60
CA THR A 17 -15.32 8.23 0.76
C THR A 17 -15.90 6.83 0.91
N ARG A 18 -17.22 6.71 1.03
CA ARG A 18 -17.91 5.40 1.00
C ARG A 18 -17.58 4.69 -0.32
N TYR A 19 -17.12 3.45 -0.23
CA TYR A 19 -16.67 2.72 -1.39
C TYR A 19 -17.82 2.39 -2.35
N ARG A 20 -17.53 2.46 -3.64
CA ARG A 20 -18.36 1.96 -4.74
C ARG A 20 -17.46 1.37 -5.82
N LYS A 21 -17.95 0.38 -6.56
CA LYS A 21 -17.21 -0.22 -7.68
C LYS A 21 -16.81 0.86 -8.69
N GLY A 22 -15.58 0.78 -9.21
CA GLY A 22 -15.03 1.73 -10.18
C GLY A 22 -14.29 2.92 -9.58
N LEU A 23 -14.30 3.13 -8.25
CA LEU A 23 -13.53 4.24 -7.64
C LEU A 23 -12.05 4.21 -7.99
N CYS A 24 -11.45 3.03 -8.11
CA CYS A 24 -10.03 2.95 -8.39
C CYS A 24 -9.70 3.48 -9.81
N ASP A 25 -10.66 3.53 -10.75
CA ASP A 25 -10.44 3.82 -12.18
C ASP A 25 -9.95 5.24 -12.43
N SER A 26 -10.42 6.19 -11.64
CA SER A 26 -10.00 7.60 -11.65
C SER A 26 -9.17 7.99 -10.42
N CYS A 27 -8.67 7.02 -9.64
CA CYS A 27 -8.01 7.30 -8.37
C CYS A 27 -6.53 7.69 -8.53
N ALA A 28 -6.05 8.52 -7.62
CA ALA A 28 -4.63 8.85 -7.41
C ALA A 28 -3.87 7.78 -6.59
N ALA A 29 -4.57 6.72 -6.16
CA ALA A 29 -4.06 5.59 -5.40
C ALA A 29 -3.55 5.92 -3.99
N ASN A 30 -4.26 6.77 -3.25
CA ASN A 30 -3.96 7.11 -1.86
C ASN A 30 -3.88 5.88 -0.92
N CYS A 31 -4.64 4.81 -1.18
CA CYS A 31 -4.48 3.57 -0.40
C CYS A 31 -3.09 2.93 -0.59
N CYS A 32 -2.41 3.21 -1.70
CA CYS A 32 -1.03 2.80 -1.96
C CYS A 32 0.00 3.81 -1.43
N THR A 33 -0.40 4.89 -0.74
CA THR A 33 0.53 5.77 -0.02
C THR A 33 0.55 5.50 1.49
N MET A 34 -0.37 4.65 1.96
CA MET A 34 -0.44 4.24 3.35
C MET A 34 0.67 3.24 3.72
N PRO A 35 1.11 3.22 4.99
CA PRO A 35 1.96 2.16 5.50
C PRO A 35 1.33 0.78 5.32
N VAL A 36 2.16 -0.21 4.99
CA VAL A 36 1.73 -1.60 4.83
C VAL A 36 2.56 -2.48 5.74
N GLU A 37 1.90 -3.04 6.73
CA GLU A 37 2.42 -4.10 7.57
C GLU A 37 2.22 -5.45 6.88
N ALA A 38 3.28 -6.23 6.82
CA ALA A 38 3.34 -7.54 6.19
C ALA A 38 3.89 -8.56 7.18
N ARG A 39 3.39 -9.79 7.12
CA ARG A 39 4.00 -10.94 7.79
C ARG A 39 4.95 -11.66 6.84
N LEU A 40 5.76 -12.57 7.38
CA LEU A 40 6.72 -13.35 6.57
C LEU A 40 6.06 -14.05 5.36
N ALA A 41 4.88 -14.66 5.56
CA ALA A 41 4.12 -15.29 4.48
C ALA A 41 3.69 -14.30 3.37
N ASP A 42 3.45 -13.03 3.71
CA ASP A 42 3.16 -12.00 2.70
C ASP A 42 4.41 -11.61 1.92
N LEU A 43 5.59 -11.62 2.54
CA LEU A 43 6.86 -11.39 1.85
C LEU A 43 7.17 -12.51 0.86
N VAL A 44 6.86 -13.76 1.23
CA VAL A 44 6.93 -14.92 0.32
C VAL A 44 5.94 -14.76 -0.83
N ARG A 45 4.70 -14.38 -0.55
CA ARG A 45 3.68 -14.12 -1.58
C ARG A 45 4.10 -13.02 -2.55
N LEU A 46 4.73 -11.96 -2.05
CA LEU A 46 5.29 -10.86 -2.84
C LEU A 46 6.53 -11.27 -3.65
N GLY A 47 7.14 -12.42 -3.35
CA GLY A 47 8.39 -12.88 -3.97
C GLY A 47 9.62 -12.12 -3.48
N LEU A 48 9.56 -11.53 -2.27
CA LEU A 48 10.67 -10.78 -1.65
C LEU A 48 11.56 -11.67 -0.77
N VAL A 49 11.01 -12.81 -0.35
CA VAL A 49 11.63 -13.83 0.48
C VAL A 49 11.26 -15.16 -0.17
N ASP A 50 12.22 -16.06 -0.34
CA ASP A 50 11.92 -17.39 -0.84
C ASP A 50 11.36 -18.29 0.28
N ALA A 51 10.64 -19.34 -0.09
CA ALA A 51 10.01 -20.22 0.90
C ALA A 51 11.03 -20.96 1.78
N PHE A 52 12.19 -21.31 1.21
CA PHE A 52 13.24 -22.01 1.94
C PHE A 52 13.90 -21.09 2.98
N GLU A 53 14.22 -19.84 2.62
CA GLU A 53 14.67 -18.79 3.54
C GLU A 53 13.64 -18.56 4.65
N ALA A 54 12.35 -18.48 4.31
CA ALA A 54 11.29 -18.28 5.31
C ALA A 54 11.19 -19.43 6.33
N GLU A 55 11.56 -20.66 5.95
CA GLU A 55 11.54 -21.83 6.83
C GLU A 55 12.79 -21.97 7.70
N HIS A 56 13.95 -21.51 7.21
CA HIS A 56 15.25 -21.83 7.81
C HIS A 56 15.98 -20.62 8.41
N GLU A 57 15.62 -19.39 8.02
CA GLU A 57 16.26 -18.17 8.53
C GLU A 57 15.42 -17.48 9.61
N ALA A 58 16.11 -16.95 10.62
CA ALA A 58 15.45 -16.16 11.65
C ALA A 58 14.87 -14.86 11.05
N PRO A 59 13.63 -14.46 11.40
CA PRO A 59 12.99 -13.25 10.85
C PRO A 59 13.83 -11.98 10.96
N LYS A 60 14.66 -11.87 12.01
CA LYS A 60 15.60 -10.76 12.21
C LYS A 60 16.68 -10.67 11.13
N HIS A 61 17.20 -11.80 10.65
CA HIS A 61 18.21 -11.83 9.58
C HIS A 61 17.60 -11.42 8.24
N ILE A 62 16.41 -11.97 7.94
CA ILE A 62 15.61 -11.60 6.78
C ILE A 62 15.32 -10.09 6.80
N ALA A 63 14.85 -9.56 7.94
CA ALA A 63 14.59 -8.13 8.10
C ALA A 63 15.84 -7.27 7.84
N LYS A 64 17.00 -7.67 8.36
CA LYS A 64 18.27 -6.94 8.13
C LYS A 64 18.65 -6.91 6.64
N ARG A 65 18.50 -8.04 5.93
CA ARG A 65 18.73 -8.14 4.49
C ARG A 65 17.78 -7.23 3.70
N LEU A 66 16.48 -7.31 4.01
CA LEU A 66 15.44 -6.53 3.33
C LEU A 66 15.56 -5.03 3.60
N ALA A 67 15.93 -4.63 4.83
CA ALA A 67 16.18 -3.23 5.17
C ALA A 67 17.38 -2.68 4.38
N LYS A 68 18.47 -3.44 4.28
CA LYS A 68 19.64 -3.07 3.46
C LYS A 68 19.29 -2.93 1.98
N ALA A 69 18.37 -3.75 1.48
CA ALA A 69 17.86 -3.67 0.11
C ALA A 69 16.82 -2.56 -0.11
N GLY A 70 16.42 -1.81 0.93
CA GLY A 70 15.39 -0.78 0.85
C GLY A 70 13.98 -1.31 0.61
N VAL A 71 13.73 -2.60 0.89
CA VAL A 71 12.42 -3.26 0.68
C VAL A 71 11.48 -3.03 1.87
N ILE A 72 12.04 -2.89 3.07
CA ILE A 72 11.31 -2.57 4.31
C ILE A 72 11.91 -1.31 4.94
N GLU A 73 11.08 -0.54 5.65
CA GLU A 73 11.52 0.64 6.42
C GLU A 73 11.57 0.37 7.92
N HIS A 74 10.84 -0.64 8.41
CA HIS A 74 10.84 -1.02 9.82
C HIS A 74 10.55 -2.52 10.01
N PHE A 75 11.07 -3.08 11.10
CA PHE A 75 10.75 -4.43 11.56
C PHE A 75 10.48 -4.44 13.07
N SER A 76 9.30 -4.93 13.45
CA SER A 76 8.92 -5.11 14.84
C SER A 76 9.28 -6.52 15.30
N PHE A 77 10.34 -6.64 16.09
CA PHE A 77 10.79 -7.94 16.62
C PHE A 77 9.74 -8.62 17.50
N LYS A 78 9.01 -7.84 18.31
CA LYS A 78 7.99 -8.35 19.23
C LYS A 78 6.81 -9.01 18.51
N HIS A 79 6.45 -8.50 17.33
CA HIS A 79 5.23 -8.91 16.61
C HIS A 79 5.54 -9.64 15.29
N GLU A 80 6.82 -9.71 14.92
CA GLU A 80 7.31 -10.25 13.64
C GLU A 80 6.62 -9.59 12.44
N ILE A 81 6.47 -8.27 12.51
CA ILE A 81 5.84 -7.45 11.48
C ILE A 81 6.90 -6.69 10.70
N PHE A 82 6.81 -6.78 9.38
CA PHE A 82 7.66 -6.08 8.42
C PHE A 82 6.86 -4.93 7.81
N GLN A 83 7.34 -3.70 7.97
CA GLN A 83 6.73 -2.53 7.34
C GLN A 83 7.39 -2.31 5.97
N LEU A 84 6.63 -2.49 4.90
CA LEU A 84 7.14 -2.30 3.54
C LEU A 84 7.59 -0.85 3.32
N ALA A 85 8.71 -0.69 2.63
CA ALA A 85 9.24 0.63 2.32
C ALA A 85 8.32 1.39 1.35
N ARG A 86 8.22 2.70 1.57
CA ARG A 86 7.64 3.64 0.61
C ARG A 86 8.75 4.41 -0.10
N ARG A 87 8.49 4.83 -1.33
CA ARG A 87 9.34 5.76 -2.07
C ARG A 87 9.36 7.11 -1.35
N ALA A 88 10.34 7.96 -1.66
CA ALA A 88 10.47 9.29 -1.05
C ALA A 88 9.19 10.15 -1.12
N GLY A 89 8.38 9.99 -2.17
CA GLY A 89 7.09 10.67 -2.33
C GLY A 89 5.92 10.05 -1.56
N GLY A 90 6.16 9.05 -0.70
CA GLY A 90 5.14 8.35 0.06
C GLY A 90 4.44 7.23 -0.71
N ASP A 91 4.70 7.04 -2.00
CA ASP A 91 4.13 5.95 -2.78
C ASP A 91 4.68 4.58 -2.36
N CYS A 92 3.83 3.56 -2.36
CA CYS A 92 4.27 2.18 -2.28
C CYS A 92 5.24 1.85 -3.43
N GLN A 93 6.31 1.11 -3.13
CA GLN A 93 7.31 0.70 -4.11
C GLN A 93 6.75 -0.07 -5.33
N PHE A 94 5.58 -0.68 -5.20
CA PHE A 94 4.90 -1.43 -6.28
C PHE A 94 3.81 -0.62 -7.01
N LEU A 95 3.74 0.69 -6.80
CA LEU A 95 2.77 1.54 -7.48
C LEU A 95 3.34 2.00 -8.83
N ASP A 96 2.61 1.76 -9.91
CA ASP A 96 2.97 2.32 -11.21
C ASP A 96 2.77 3.84 -11.22
N ALA A 97 3.80 4.56 -11.65
CA ALA A 97 3.84 6.02 -11.55
C ALA A 97 2.80 6.70 -12.47
N GLN A 98 2.50 6.11 -13.63
CA GLN A 98 1.62 6.70 -14.64
C GLN A 98 0.16 6.28 -14.45
N SER A 99 -0.10 4.97 -14.45
CA SER A 99 -1.43 4.40 -14.35
C SER A 99 -2.01 4.47 -12.94
N ARG A 100 -1.18 4.74 -11.92
CA ARG A 100 -1.55 4.70 -10.50
C ARG A 100 -2.23 3.37 -10.12
N ARG A 101 -1.78 2.27 -10.73
CA ARG A 101 -2.18 0.90 -10.40
C ARG A 101 -1.06 0.16 -9.73
N CYS A 102 -1.39 -0.75 -8.82
CA CYS A 102 -0.37 -1.63 -8.25
C CYS A 102 0.08 -2.63 -9.32
N THR A 103 1.39 -2.78 -9.49
CA THR A 103 1.99 -3.69 -10.47
C THR A 103 2.00 -5.16 -10.01
N VAL A 104 1.73 -5.41 -8.73
CA VAL A 104 1.73 -6.75 -8.13
C VAL A 104 0.46 -7.04 -7.33
N TYR A 105 -0.68 -6.43 -7.70
CA TYR A 105 -1.90 -6.42 -6.90
C TYR A 105 -2.29 -7.81 -6.36
N GLU A 106 -2.30 -8.84 -7.21
CA GLU A 106 -2.68 -10.21 -6.83
C GLU A 106 -1.77 -10.86 -5.77
N ARG A 107 -0.52 -10.39 -5.65
CA ARG A 107 0.48 -10.87 -4.70
C ARG A 107 0.58 -10.05 -3.43
N ARG A 108 -0.17 -8.95 -3.32
CA ARG A 108 -0.12 -8.07 -2.14
C ARG A 108 -0.65 -8.76 -0.88
N PRO A 109 -0.28 -8.29 0.33
CA PRO A 109 -0.91 -8.73 1.56
C PRO A 109 -2.43 -8.51 1.51
N ASP A 110 -3.17 -9.29 2.29
CA ASP A 110 -4.63 -9.25 2.31
C ASP A 110 -5.17 -7.85 2.63
N ILE A 111 -4.48 -7.08 3.49
CA ILE A 111 -4.86 -5.71 3.83
C ILE A 111 -4.95 -4.79 2.59
N CYS A 112 -4.18 -5.07 1.54
CA CYS A 112 -4.22 -4.32 0.29
C CYS A 112 -5.20 -4.90 -0.73
N ARG A 113 -5.24 -6.24 -0.88
CA ARG A 113 -6.10 -6.92 -1.87
C ARG A 113 -7.57 -6.87 -1.51
N LYS A 114 -7.86 -6.95 -0.21
CA LYS A 114 -9.20 -6.88 0.37
C LYS A 114 -9.52 -5.46 0.85
N HIS A 115 -8.75 -4.45 0.47
CA HIS A 115 -9.16 -3.07 0.71
C HIS A 115 -10.27 -2.69 -0.28
N PRO A 116 -11.39 -2.08 0.15
CA PRO A 116 -11.67 -1.56 1.50
C PRO A 116 -12.57 -2.47 2.37
N GLN A 117 -12.74 -3.75 2.04
CA GLN A 117 -13.45 -4.68 2.93
C GLN A 117 -12.73 -4.83 4.29
N VAL A 118 -11.40 -4.67 4.29
CA VAL A 118 -10.56 -4.58 5.49
C VAL A 118 -9.80 -3.25 5.54
N GLY A 119 -9.29 -2.90 6.72
CA GLY A 119 -8.47 -1.70 6.95
C GLY A 119 -9.00 -0.81 8.07
N PRO A 120 -8.45 0.42 8.21
CA PRO A 120 -8.80 1.36 9.29
C PRO A 120 -10.28 1.76 9.33
N ARG A 121 -10.93 1.79 8.16
CA ARG A 121 -12.37 2.06 8.04
C ARG A 121 -13.00 1.15 6.98
N PRO A 122 -13.52 -0.03 7.37
CA PRO A 122 -14.15 -0.95 6.43
C PRO A 122 -15.29 -0.29 5.62
N GLY A 123 -15.39 -0.66 4.35
CA GLY A 123 -16.36 -0.10 3.40
C GLY A 123 -16.07 1.33 2.93
N HIS A 124 -14.96 1.94 3.36
CA HIS A 124 -14.56 3.29 2.97
C HIS A 124 -13.14 3.28 2.40
N CYS A 125 -12.92 4.14 1.41
CA CYS A 125 -11.64 4.28 0.72
C CYS A 125 -11.16 5.72 0.82
N PRO A 126 -9.85 5.96 1.02
CA PRO A 126 -9.27 7.31 0.93
C PRO A 126 -9.19 7.78 -0.53
N TYR A 127 -10.26 7.61 -1.32
CA TYR A 127 -10.31 7.96 -2.73
C TYR A 127 -9.94 9.43 -2.94
N GLY A 128 -8.92 9.67 -3.76
CA GLY A 128 -8.61 10.99 -4.30
C GLY A 128 -8.65 10.92 -5.82
N ALA A 129 -9.37 11.84 -6.46
CA ALA A 129 -9.38 11.91 -7.92
C ALA A 129 -7.97 12.21 -8.45
N ARG A 130 -7.55 11.47 -9.48
CA ARG A 130 -6.30 11.74 -10.18
C ARG A 130 -6.40 13.12 -10.81
N ARG A 131 -5.40 13.97 -10.58
CA ARG A 131 -5.29 15.22 -11.32
C ARG A 131 -4.94 14.86 -12.77
N GLU A 132 -5.77 15.26 -13.71
CA GLU A 132 -5.36 15.26 -15.11
C GLU A 132 -4.13 16.17 -15.24
N PRO A 133 -3.09 15.76 -15.98
CA PRO A 133 -2.04 16.70 -16.32
C PRO A 133 -2.72 17.85 -17.08
N ALA A 134 -2.54 19.09 -16.60
CA ALA A 134 -3.02 20.26 -17.33
C ALA A 134 -2.49 20.14 -18.77
N SER A 135 -3.39 20.20 -19.76
CA SER A 135 -3.00 20.26 -21.16
C SER A 135 -2.00 21.39 -21.30
N ARG A 136 -0.78 21.05 -21.70
CA ARG A 136 0.22 22.04 -22.09
C ARG A 136 -0.20 22.51 -23.49
N ASP A 137 -0.97 23.58 -23.55
CA ASP A 137 -1.08 24.42 -24.75
C ASP A 137 0.20 25.23 -24.94
#